data_AF-A0A432RHI1-F1
#
_entry.id   AF-A0A432RHI1-F1
#
_cell.length_a   1.000
_cell.length_b   1.000
_cell.length_c   1.000
_cell.angle_alpha   90.00
_cell.angle_beta   90.00
_cell.angle_gamma   90.00
#
_symmetry.space_group_name_H-M   'P 1'
#
loop_
_entity.id
_entity.type
_entity.pdbx_description
1 polymer ?
#
loop_
_entity_poly.entity_id
_entity_poly.type
_entity_poly.pdbx_seq_one_letter_code
_entity_poly.pdbx_strand_id
1 'polypeptide(L)'
;GWQTQNPSSSMRKAQFGIKGKDGKSAEVVFFHFGPEGGGGVAANVKRWLSQFKEPADQLKARTVNETVNGTKVTYVTAEGTFMKGPPFGGNKVPVPNSGLLGAIIEGKQGSVFIKATGPKTIVQSAEKDMKALIAKALEK
;
A
#
# COMPACT_ATOMS: atom_id res chain seq x y z
N GLY A 1 8.55 12.80 -7.31
CA GLY A 1 7.83 13.11 -6.06
C GLY A 1 6.37 12.76 -6.19
N TRP A 2 5.66 12.62 -5.06
CA TRP A 2 4.24 12.28 -5.02
C TRP A 2 3.37 13.50 -5.36
N GLN A 3 2.34 13.30 -6.17
CA GLN A 3 1.42 14.35 -6.61
C GLN A 3 0.06 14.13 -5.95
N THR A 4 -0.44 15.12 -5.20
CA THR A 4 -1.75 15.03 -4.56
C THR A 4 -2.85 14.76 -5.58
N GLN A 5 -3.79 13.88 -5.22
CA GLN A 5 -4.97 13.57 -6.01
C GLN A 5 -6.21 13.61 -5.11
N ASN A 6 -7.37 13.92 -5.70
CA ASN A 6 -8.63 13.80 -4.99
C ASN A 6 -8.90 12.32 -4.68
N PRO A 7 -9.18 11.96 -3.41
CA PRO A 7 -9.52 10.60 -3.05
C PRO A 7 -10.74 10.11 -3.83
N SER A 8 -10.60 8.97 -4.49
CA SER A 8 -11.66 8.39 -5.35
C SER A 8 -12.83 7.75 -4.59
N SER A 9 -12.79 7.73 -3.26
CA SER A 9 -13.89 7.20 -2.42
C SER A 9 -13.78 7.73 -0.99
N SER A 10 -14.89 7.75 -0.25
CA SER A 10 -14.96 8.19 1.16
C SER A 10 -14.08 7.39 2.12
N MET A 11 -13.73 6.15 1.77
CA MET A 11 -12.83 5.31 2.57
C MET A 11 -11.37 5.77 2.51
N ARG A 12 -10.98 6.51 1.47
CA ARG A 12 -9.60 6.97 1.23
C ARG A 12 -9.41 8.30 1.94
N LYS A 13 -8.46 8.36 2.88
CA LYS A 13 -8.16 9.58 3.66
C LYS A 13 -7.20 10.51 2.94
N ALA A 14 -6.32 9.96 2.12
CA ALA A 14 -5.50 10.70 1.17
C ALA A 14 -5.16 9.83 -0.03
N GLN A 15 -4.89 10.47 -1.17
CA GLN A 15 -4.50 9.80 -2.40
C GLN A 15 -3.43 10.62 -3.11
N PHE A 16 -2.43 9.94 -3.67
CA PHE A 16 -1.34 10.54 -4.42
C PHE A 16 -1.02 9.70 -5.66
N GLY A 17 -0.54 10.36 -6.71
CA GLY A 17 0.02 9.73 -7.88
C GLY A 17 1.54 9.82 -7.89
N ILE A 18 2.20 8.78 -8.40
CA ILE A 18 3.63 8.79 -8.73
C ILE A 18 3.74 8.63 -10.24
N LYS A 19 4.20 9.67 -10.93
CA LYS A 19 4.44 9.63 -12.38
C LYS A 19 5.73 8.88 -12.67
N GLY A 20 5.64 7.86 -13.52
CA GLY A 20 6.79 7.23 -14.16
C GLY A 20 7.21 7.98 -15.43
N LYS A 21 8.35 7.58 -15.98
CA LYS A 21 8.92 8.20 -17.20
C LYS A 21 8.08 7.92 -18.45
N ASP A 22 7.43 6.76 -18.50
CA ASP A 22 6.72 6.28 -19.70
C ASP A 22 5.22 6.64 -19.70
N GLY A 23 4.83 7.73 -19.02
CA GLY A 23 3.43 8.14 -18.86
C GLY A 23 2.58 7.23 -17.94
N LYS A 24 3.11 6.07 -17.53
CA LYS A 24 2.50 5.20 -16.51
C LYS A 24 2.58 5.83 -15.12
N SER A 25 1.68 5.45 -14.24
CA SER A 25 1.67 5.93 -12.86
C SER A 25 1.38 4.82 -11.85
N ALA A 26 1.87 5.03 -10.63
CA ALA A 26 1.41 4.32 -9.46
C ALA A 26 0.52 5.23 -8.60
N GLU A 27 -0.37 4.63 -7.84
CA GLU A 27 -1.21 5.31 -6.87
C GLU A 27 -0.70 4.98 -5.46
N VAL A 28 -0.68 5.97 -4.56
CA VAL A 28 -0.45 5.80 -3.12
C VAL A 28 -1.70 6.26 -2.38
N VAL A 29 -2.20 5.43 -1.47
CA VAL A 29 -3.48 5.64 -0.81
C VAL A 29 -3.32 5.45 0.69
N PHE A 30 -3.92 6.36 1.45
CA PHE A 30 -3.96 6.32 2.90
C PHE A 30 -5.36 5.92 3.35
N PHE A 31 -5.42 4.97 4.27
CA PHE A 31 -6.65 4.55 4.93
C PHE A 31 -6.47 4.64 6.45
N HIS A 32 -7.56 5.01 7.13
CA HIS A 32 -7.68 4.96 8.58
C HIS A 32 -9.14 4.68 8.92
N PHE A 33 -9.36 3.71 9.79
CA PHE A 33 -10.68 3.17 10.10
C PHE A 33 -11.08 3.34 11.57
N GLY A 34 -10.32 4.13 12.34
CA GLY A 34 -10.53 4.31 13.78
C GLY A 34 -9.95 3.18 14.65
N PRO A 35 -10.09 3.28 15.99
CA PRO A 35 -9.40 2.43 16.97
C PRO A 35 -9.67 0.93 16.81
N GLU A 36 -10.91 0.56 16.52
CA GLU A 36 -11.35 -0.84 16.37
C GLU A 36 -11.50 -1.27 14.90
N GLY A 37 -11.18 -0.37 13.96
CA GLY A 37 -11.39 -0.58 12.54
C GLY A 37 -10.23 -1.27 11.82
N GLY A 38 -10.51 -1.73 10.60
CA GLY A 38 -9.46 -2.11 9.64
C GLY A 38 -8.99 -3.56 9.70
N GLY A 39 -9.32 -4.34 10.73
CA GLY A 39 -9.12 -5.80 10.76
C GLY A 39 -7.70 -6.29 11.07
N GLY A 40 -6.81 -5.40 11.53
CA GLY A 40 -5.47 -5.75 12.00
C GLY A 40 -4.44 -6.04 10.91
N VAL A 41 -3.16 -6.18 11.31
CA VAL A 41 -2.01 -6.30 10.40
C VAL A 41 -2.13 -7.53 9.48
N ALA A 42 -2.25 -8.73 10.06
CA ALA A 42 -2.22 -9.98 9.30
C ALA A 42 -3.34 -10.10 8.26
N ALA A 43 -4.57 -9.68 8.61
CA ALA A 43 -5.69 -9.70 7.68
C ALA A 43 -5.47 -8.74 6.50
N ASN A 44 -4.85 -7.58 6.74
CA ASN A 44 -4.52 -6.63 5.68
C ASN A 44 -3.44 -7.15 4.75
N VAL A 45 -2.36 -7.73 5.30
CA VAL A 45 -1.31 -8.36 4.48
C VAL A 45 -1.93 -9.43 3.58
N LYS A 46 -2.71 -10.36 4.14
CA LYS A 46 -3.38 -11.41 3.38
C LYS A 46 -4.28 -10.83 2.29
N ARG A 47 -5.09 -9.82 2.62
CA ARG A 47 -6.00 -9.14 1.68
C ARG A 47 -5.28 -8.41 0.56
N TRP A 48 -4.11 -7.84 0.84
CA TRP A 48 -3.31 -7.16 -0.17
C TRP A 48 -2.64 -8.12 -1.13
N LEU A 49 -2.10 -9.23 -0.63
CA LEU A 49 -1.51 -10.28 -1.47
C LEU A 49 -2.57 -10.99 -2.32
N SER A 50 -3.78 -11.21 -1.78
CA SER A 50 -4.89 -11.84 -2.52
C SER A 50 -5.48 -10.98 -3.66
N GLN A 51 -4.95 -9.78 -3.88
CA GLN A 51 -5.32 -8.95 -5.04
C GLN A 51 -4.47 -9.25 -6.28
N PHE A 52 -3.47 -10.11 -6.16
CA PHE A 52 -2.71 -10.60 -7.29
C PHE A 52 -3.31 -11.90 -7.83
N LYS A 53 -3.04 -12.19 -9.10
CA LYS A 53 -3.49 -13.42 -9.77
C LYS A 53 -2.74 -14.63 -9.23
N GLU A 54 -1.44 -14.46 -8.99
CA GLU A 54 -0.55 -15.50 -8.53
C GLU A 54 -0.75 -15.78 -7.02
N PRO A 55 -0.53 -17.03 -6.58
CA PRO A 55 -0.53 -17.34 -5.14
C PRO A 55 0.64 -16.64 -4.42
N ALA A 56 0.50 -16.45 -3.11
CA ALA A 56 1.39 -15.60 -2.32
C ALA A 56 2.88 -16.02 -2.35
N ASP A 57 3.15 -17.31 -2.47
CA ASP A 57 4.49 -17.90 -2.61
C ASP A 57 5.18 -17.55 -3.94
N GLN A 58 4.42 -17.12 -4.95
CA GLN A 58 4.93 -16.71 -6.25
C GLN A 58 5.07 -15.18 -6.42
N LEU A 59 4.59 -14.39 -5.45
CA LEU A 59 4.57 -12.92 -5.54
C LEU A 59 5.87 -12.22 -5.18
N LYS A 60 6.95 -12.97 -4.89
CA LYS A 60 8.18 -12.43 -4.29
C LYS A 60 7.86 -11.55 -3.07
N ALA A 61 6.81 -11.92 -2.33
CA ALA A 61 6.29 -11.08 -1.27
C ALA A 61 7.26 -11.03 -0.09
N ARG A 62 7.44 -9.84 0.48
CA ARG A 62 8.23 -9.65 1.69
C ARG A 62 7.38 -8.92 2.73
N THR A 63 7.48 -9.35 3.98
CA THR A 63 6.92 -8.62 5.12
C THR A 63 8.04 -8.34 6.11
N VAL A 64 8.19 -7.08 6.52
CA VAL A 64 9.20 -6.64 7.48
C VAL A 64 8.50 -5.88 8.59
N ASN A 65 8.73 -6.29 9.82
CA ASN A 65 8.26 -5.58 11.01
C ASN A 65 9.41 -4.74 11.55
N GLU A 66 9.16 -3.45 11.74
CA GLU A 66 10.11 -2.50 12.29
C GLU A 66 9.44 -1.73 13.45
N THR A 67 10.25 -1.23 14.36
CA THR A 67 9.80 -0.27 15.39
C THR A 67 10.47 1.05 15.10
N VAL A 68 9.67 2.07 14.76
CA VAL A 68 10.13 3.42 14.43
C VAL A 68 9.69 4.34 15.56
N ASN A 69 10.64 4.90 16.32
CA ASN A 69 10.37 5.79 17.46
C ASN A 69 9.35 5.21 18.47
N GLY A 70 9.42 3.90 18.73
CA GLY A 70 8.52 3.18 19.63
C GLY A 70 7.16 2.80 19.03
N THR A 71 6.92 3.12 17.75
CA THR A 71 5.70 2.75 17.02
C THR A 71 5.98 1.55 16.13
N LYS A 72 5.13 0.52 16.18
CA LYS A 72 5.25 -0.65 15.30
C LYS A 72 4.80 -0.30 13.89
N VAL A 73 5.63 -0.67 12.92
CA VAL A 73 5.35 -0.49 11.49
C VAL A 73 5.58 -1.81 10.78
N THR A 74 4.57 -2.29 10.05
CA THR A 74 4.69 -3.46 9.18
C THR A 74 4.77 -3.00 7.72
N TYR A 75 5.89 -3.27 7.07
CA TYR A 75 6.07 -3.06 5.63
C TYR A 75 5.78 -4.34 4.86
N VAL A 76 5.09 -4.22 3.72
CA VAL A 76 4.76 -5.33 2.83
C VAL A 76 5.13 -4.96 1.42
N THR A 77 5.84 -5.84 0.71
CA THR A 77 6.05 -5.71 -0.74
C THR A 77 5.56 -6.96 -1.46
N ALA A 78 5.17 -6.80 -2.72
CA ALA A 78 4.84 -7.90 -3.62
C ALA A 78 4.94 -7.46 -5.09
N GLU A 79 5.19 -8.41 -5.98
CA GLU A 79 5.27 -8.21 -7.43
C GLU A 79 4.51 -9.32 -8.16
N GLY A 80 3.72 -8.95 -9.17
CA GLY A 80 2.96 -9.92 -9.94
C GLY A 80 1.94 -9.27 -10.87
N THR A 81 0.86 -9.99 -11.14
CA THR A 81 -0.27 -9.52 -11.93
C THR A 81 -1.37 -9.03 -11.02
N PHE A 82 -1.52 -7.71 -10.89
CA PHE A 82 -2.54 -7.13 -10.03
C PHE A 82 -3.93 -7.21 -10.69
N MET A 83 -4.92 -7.69 -9.97
CA MET A 83 -6.30 -7.81 -10.45
C MET A 83 -7.07 -6.51 -10.16
N LYS A 84 -6.93 -5.52 -11.04
CA LYS A 84 -7.53 -4.18 -10.88
C LYS A 84 -9.04 -4.25 -11.11
N GLY A 85 -9.81 -3.78 -10.14
CA GLY A 85 -11.27 -3.74 -10.23
C GLY A 85 -11.90 -3.30 -8.91
N PRO A 86 -13.24 -3.34 -8.81
CA PRO A 86 -13.94 -2.99 -7.58
C PRO A 86 -13.56 -3.95 -6.43
N PRO A 87 -13.67 -3.49 -5.17
CA PRO A 87 -13.30 -4.29 -4.00
C PRO A 87 -14.22 -5.50 -3.78
N PHE A 88 -15.47 -5.42 -4.22
CA PHE A 88 -16.47 -6.48 -4.10
C PHE A 88 -17.13 -6.74 -5.45
N GLY A 89 -17.18 -8.01 -5.87
CA GLY A 89 -17.77 -8.43 -7.14
C GLY A 89 -17.10 -7.81 -8.38
N GLY A 90 -17.79 -7.89 -9.51
CA GLY A 90 -17.41 -7.24 -10.77
C GLY A 90 -16.22 -7.87 -11.50
N ASN A 91 -16.03 -7.43 -12.75
CA ASN A 91 -14.91 -7.88 -13.58
C ASN A 91 -13.62 -7.20 -13.11
N LYS A 92 -12.59 -8.01 -12.86
CA LYS A 92 -11.23 -7.53 -12.59
C LYS A 92 -10.39 -7.66 -13.85
N VAL A 93 -9.64 -6.60 -14.15
CA VAL A 93 -8.69 -6.56 -15.27
C VAL A 93 -7.30 -6.94 -14.75
N PRO A 94 -6.65 -7.98 -15.32
CA PRO A 94 -5.29 -8.32 -14.96
C PRO A 94 -4.33 -7.23 -15.46
N VAL A 95 -3.45 -6.76 -14.56
CA VAL A 95 -2.42 -5.78 -14.85
C VAL A 95 -1.05 -6.40 -14.55
N PRO A 96 -0.38 -7.00 -15.56
CA PRO A 96 0.93 -7.61 -15.39
C PRO A 96 2.01 -6.60 -14.97
N ASN A 97 3.12 -7.10 -14.44
CA ASN A 97 4.26 -6.28 -14.02
C ASN A 97 3.90 -5.20 -12.98
N SER A 98 2.93 -5.50 -12.13
CA SER A 98 2.49 -4.63 -11.05
C SER A 98 3.28 -4.91 -9.76
N GLY A 99 3.43 -3.89 -8.94
CA GLY A 99 3.98 -3.97 -7.60
C GLY A 99 2.99 -3.48 -6.56
N LEU A 100 3.19 -3.94 -5.33
CA LEU A 100 2.58 -3.43 -4.12
C LEU A 100 3.69 -3.05 -3.14
N LEU A 101 3.53 -1.88 -2.52
CA LEU A 101 4.28 -1.46 -1.34
C LEU A 101 3.26 -0.97 -0.32
N GLY A 102 3.18 -1.65 0.80
CA GLY A 102 2.27 -1.33 1.89
C GLY A 102 3.03 -1.00 3.17
N ALA A 103 2.48 -0.10 3.98
CA ALA A 103 2.90 0.15 5.35
C ALA A 103 1.68 0.17 6.26
N ILE A 104 1.77 -0.49 7.40
CA ILE A 104 0.75 -0.49 8.45
C ILE A 104 1.39 0.08 9.71
N ILE A 105 0.94 1.24 10.13
CA ILE A 105 1.49 2.00 11.26
C ILE A 105 0.50 1.86 12.41
N GLU A 106 0.88 1.14 13.45
CA GLU A 106 0.00 0.82 14.58
C GLU A 106 -0.09 2.01 15.55
N GLY A 107 -1.29 2.59 15.71
CA GLY A 107 -1.53 3.72 16.60
C GLY A 107 -2.66 3.43 17.60
N LYS A 108 -2.64 4.13 18.75
CA LYS A 108 -3.68 4.00 19.80
C LYS A 108 -5.08 4.36 19.30
N GLN A 109 -5.18 5.27 18.33
CA GLN A 109 -6.45 5.69 17.71
C GLN A 109 -6.80 4.87 16.46
N GLY A 110 -6.16 3.72 16.29
CA GLY A 110 -6.30 2.87 15.12
C GLY A 110 -5.08 2.95 14.20
N SER A 111 -4.93 1.92 13.38
CA SER A 111 -3.80 1.83 12.45
C SER A 111 -4.01 2.72 11.22
N VAL A 112 -2.92 3.32 10.75
CA VAL A 112 -2.87 3.97 9.43
C VAL A 112 -2.30 2.98 8.42
N PHE A 113 -3.00 2.82 7.31
CA PHE A 113 -2.60 1.92 6.23
C PHE A 113 -2.22 2.75 5.02
N ILE A 114 -0.96 2.69 4.61
CA ILE A 114 -0.47 3.31 3.38
C ILE A 114 -0.27 2.21 2.37
N LYS A 115 -0.82 2.36 1.17
CA LYS A 115 -0.71 1.36 0.11
C LYS A 115 -0.40 2.02 -1.22
N ALA A 116 0.72 1.62 -1.81
CA ALA A 116 1.12 1.96 -3.15
C ALA A 116 0.88 0.76 -4.10
N THR A 117 0.25 1.02 -5.25
CA THR A 117 0.04 0.02 -6.31
C THR A 117 0.21 0.64 -7.69
N GLY A 118 0.80 -0.10 -8.62
CA GLY A 118 1.08 0.36 -9.98
C GLY A 118 2.19 -0.47 -10.63
N PRO A 119 2.83 0.00 -11.71
CA PRO A 119 3.99 -0.68 -12.29
C PRO A 119 5.08 -0.92 -11.23
N LYS A 120 5.61 -2.14 -11.18
CA LYS A 120 6.54 -2.58 -10.11
C LYS A 120 7.75 -1.66 -9.94
N THR A 121 8.31 -1.15 -11.04
CA THR A 121 9.47 -0.25 -11.02
C THR A 121 9.15 1.09 -10.37
N ILE A 122 7.96 1.64 -10.62
CA ILE A 122 7.51 2.90 -10.01
C ILE A 122 7.24 2.68 -8.52
N VAL A 123 6.57 1.57 -8.17
CA VAL A 123 6.27 1.25 -6.77
C VAL A 123 7.54 1.01 -5.95
N GLN A 124 8.51 0.26 -6.47
CA GLN A 124 9.81 0.07 -5.84
C GLN A 124 10.54 1.40 -5.62
N SER A 125 10.50 2.32 -6.59
CA SER A 125 11.12 3.64 -6.44
C SER A 125 10.51 4.48 -5.32
N ALA A 126 9.27 4.19 -4.91
CA ALA A 126 8.56 4.90 -3.85
C ALA A 126 8.93 4.41 -2.44
N GLU A 127 9.66 3.30 -2.29
CA GLU A 127 9.95 2.71 -0.98
C GLU A 127 10.72 3.66 -0.06
N LYS A 128 11.78 4.27 -0.60
CA LYS A 128 12.59 5.22 0.17
C LYS A 128 11.78 6.42 0.62
N ASP A 129 10.97 6.99 -0.26
CA ASP A 129 10.12 8.16 0.03
C ASP A 129 9.06 7.80 1.10
N MET A 130 8.44 6.62 0.99
CA MET A 130 7.46 6.15 1.98
C MET A 130 8.10 5.95 3.35
N LYS A 131 9.26 5.29 3.42
CA LYS A 131 9.96 5.07 4.70
C LYS A 131 10.40 6.39 5.32
N ALA A 132 10.93 7.32 4.54
CA ALA A 132 11.30 8.65 5.02
C ALA A 132 10.10 9.45 5.53
N LEU A 133 8.96 9.38 4.83
CA LEU A 133 7.71 10.01 5.27
C LEU A 133 7.24 9.43 6.62
N ILE A 134 7.27 8.11 6.77
CA ILE A 134 6.84 7.45 8.02
C ILE A 134 7.79 7.78 9.16
N ALA A 135 9.10 7.70 8.94
CA ALA A 135 10.10 8.05 9.95
C ALA A 135 9.90 9.48 10.43
N LYS A 136 9.81 10.44 9.51
CA LYS A 136 9.58 11.86 9.83
C LYS A 136 8.24 12.10 10.54
N ALA A 137 7.18 11.40 10.13
CA ALA A 137 5.86 11.55 10.76
C ALA A 137 5.80 10.97 12.20
N LEU A 138 6.73 10.07 12.53
CA LEU A 138 6.84 9.45 13.85
C LEU A 138 7.99 10.05 14.69
N GLU A 139 8.74 11.02 14.15
CA GLU A 139 9.63 11.86 14.93
C GLU A 139 8.80 12.71 15.89
N LYS A 140 9.23 12.77 17.15
CA LYS A 140 8.57 13.55 18.21
C LYS A 140 9.07 14.97 18.23
#